data_AF-A0A2E2IML5-F1
#
_entry.id   AF-A0A2E2IML5-F1
#
_cell.length_a   1.000
_cell.length_b   1.000
_cell.length_c   1.000
_cell.angle_alpha   90.00
_cell.angle_beta   90.00
_cell.angle_gamma   90.00
#
_symmetry.space_group_name_H-M   'P 1'
#
loop_
_entity.id
_entity.type
_entity.pdbx_description
1 polymer ?
#
loop_
_entity_poly.entity_id
_entity_poly.type
_entity_poly.pdbx_seq_one_letter_code
_entity_poly.pdbx_strand_id
1 'polypeptide(L)' 'MEVIYGLLPGMLLLGLVGVVVFFWAVRSGQYDDMEGAANRVLMEDDNHSEEIEVESDVENTNNNEHKSD' A
#
# COMPACT_ATOMS: atom_id res chain seq x y z
N MET A 1 -34.11 -32.65 21.97
CA MET A 1 -33.95 -31.36 22.67
C MET A 1 -32.57 -31.17 23.33
N GLU A 2 -31.67 -32.16 23.30
CA GLU A 2 -30.36 -32.08 23.96
C GLU A 2 -29.33 -31.21 23.21
N VAL A 3 -29.36 -31.25 21.88
CA VAL A 3 -28.37 -30.58 21.00
C VAL A 3 -28.34 -29.06 21.18
N ILE A 4 -29.49 -28.44 21.54
CA ILE A 4 -29.56 -26.99 21.75
C ILE A 4 -28.67 -26.53 22.92
N TYR A 5 -28.48 -27.38 23.92
CA TYR A 5 -27.65 -27.06 25.09
C TYR A 5 -26.16 -27.01 24.76
N GLY A 6 -25.72 -27.66 23.69
CA GLY A 6 -24.34 -27.54 23.17
C GLY A 6 -24.20 -26.41 22.14
N LEU A 7 -25.18 -26.27 21.24
CA LEU A 7 -25.14 -25.28 20.16
C LEU A 7 -25.23 -23.85 20.66
N LEU A 8 -26.10 -23.57 21.65
CA LEU A 8 -26.33 -22.22 22.14
C LEU A 8 -25.08 -21.60 22.80
N PRO A 9 -24.38 -22.27 23.73
CA PRO A 9 -23.11 -21.76 24.25
C PRO A 9 -21.99 -21.79 23.19
N GLY A 10 -22.00 -22.77 22.28
CA GLY A 10 -21.02 -22.85 21.20
C GLY A 10 -21.09 -21.66 20.24
N MET A 11 -22.29 -21.27 19.82
CA MET A 11 -22.49 -20.07 19.01
C MET A 11 -22.11 -18.79 19.76
N LEU A 12 -22.43 -18.71 21.06
CA LEU A 12 -22.09 -17.53 21.87
C LEU A 12 -20.56 -17.36 22.00
N LEU A 13 -19.83 -18.46 22.23
CA LEU A 13 -18.37 -18.46 22.25
C LEU A 13 -17.78 -18.09 20.89
N LEU A 14 -18.30 -18.67 19.81
CA LEU A 14 -17.83 -18.37 18.46
C LEU A 14 -18.04 -16.89 18.11
N GLY A 15 -19.19 -16.34 18.49
CA GLY A 15 -19.48 -14.91 18.35
C GLY A 15 -18.51 -14.04 19.16
N LEU A 16 -18.24 -14.40 20.42
CA LEU A 16 -17.29 -13.69 21.27
C LEU A 16 -15.87 -13.69 20.67
N VAL A 17 -15.40 -14.84 20.18
CA VAL A 17 -14.11 -14.97 19.51
C VAL A 17 -14.07 -14.07 18.28
N GLY A 18 -15.13 -14.05 17.46
CA GLY A 18 -15.23 -13.17 16.30
C GLY A 18 -15.12 -11.69 16.67
N VAL A 19 -15.79 -11.27 17.74
CA VAL A 19 -15.70 -9.89 18.25
C VAL A 19 -14.28 -9.56 18.71
N VAL A 20 -13.64 -10.43 19.48
CA VAL A 20 -12.25 -10.22 19.94
C VAL A 20 -11.29 -10.09 18.76
N VAL A 21 -11.39 -10.98 17.77
CA VAL A 21 -10.57 -10.94 16.56
C VAL A 21 -10.83 -9.66 15.76
N PHE A 22 -12.09 -9.25 15.63
CA PHE A 22 -12.46 -8.01 14.95
C PHE A 22 -11.82 -6.78 15.61
N PHE A 23 -11.95 -6.65 16.94
CA PHE A 23 -11.33 -5.53 17.66
C PHE A 23 -9.80 -5.56 17.59
N TRP A 24 -9.19 -6.74 17.57
CA TRP A 24 -7.76 -6.90 17.37
C TRP A 24 -7.33 -6.45 15.96
N ALA A 25 -8.06 -6.84 14.92
CA ALA A 25 -7.78 -6.43 13.54
C ALA A 25 -7.93 -4.92 13.33
N VAL A 26 -8.97 -4.32 13.90
CA VAL A 26 -9.17 -2.85 13.89
C VAL A 26 -8.03 -2.15 14.61
N ARG A 27 -7.61 -2.66 15.79
CA ARG A 27 -6.48 -2.08 16.54
C ARG A 27 -5.14 -2.27 15.83
N SER A 28 -4.99 -3.31 15.03
CA SER A 28 -3.74 -3.61 14.30
C SER A 28 -3.46 -2.64 13.14
N GLY A 29 -4.34 -1.68 12.87
CA GLY A 29 -4.09 -0.66 11.83
C GLY A 29 -4.14 -1.21 10.41
N GLN A 30 -4.72 -2.40 10.18
CA GLN A 30 -4.80 -3.03 8.86
C GLN A 30 -5.57 -2.19 7.81
N TYR A 31 -6.37 -1.22 8.27
CA TYR A 31 -7.14 -0.31 7.44
C TYR A 31 -6.38 0.97 7.05
N ASP A 32 -5.23 1.25 7.65
CA ASP A 32 -4.47 2.49 7.43
C ASP A 32 -3.79 2.49 6.03
N ASP A 33 -3.48 1.31 5.49
CA ASP A 33 -2.88 1.15 4.15
C ASP A 33 -3.92 1.14 3.00
N MET A 34 -5.22 1.04 3.30
CA MET A 34 -6.27 1.14 2.27
C MET A 34 -6.45 2.58 1.75
N GLU A 35 -6.22 3.58 2.60
CA GLU A 35 -6.26 5.00 2.23
C GLU A 35 -5.12 5.36 1.26
N GLY A 36 -3.92 4.80 1.48
CA GLY A 36 -2.74 5.07 0.66
C GLY A 36 -2.80 4.47 -0.76
N ALA A 37 -3.45 3.31 -0.93
CA ALA A 37 -3.55 2.64 -2.24
C ALA A 37 -4.51 3.37 -3.19
N ALA A 38 -5.63 3.89 -2.69
CA ALA A 38 -6.60 4.65 -3.49
C ALA A 38 -6.02 5.99 -3.98
N ASN A 39 -5.24 6.67 -3.14
CA ASN A 39 -4.61 7.94 -3.47
C ASN A 39 -3.58 7.82 -4.61
N ARG A 40 -2.88 6.68 -4.71
CA ARG A 40 -1.91 6.42 -5.80
C ARG A 40 -2.59 6.23 -7.15
N VAL A 41 -3.71 5.50 -7.20
CA VAL A 41 -4.45 5.25 -8.46
C VAL A 41 -5.11 6.51 -9.02
N LEU A 42 -5.50 7.47 -8.17
CA LEU A 42 -6.11 8.73 -8.60
C LEU A 42 -5.09 9.82 -8.97
N MET A 43 -3.88 9.81 -8.39
CA MET A 43 -2.82 10.80 -8.66
C MET A 43 -1.89 10.39 -9.82
N GLU A 44 -1.94 9.14 -10.28
CA GLU A 44 -1.09 8.66 -11.39
C GLU A 44 -1.54 9.20 -12.76
N ASP A 45 -2.80 9.64 -12.91
CA ASP A 45 -3.34 10.20 -14.16
C ASP A 45 -2.92 11.68 -14.40
N ASP A 46 -2.61 12.42 -13.33
CA ASP A 46 -2.23 13.85 -13.43
C ASP A 46 -0.73 14.06 -13.75
N ASN A 47 0.10 13.01 -13.66
CA ASN A 47 1.55 13.11 -13.89
C ASN A 47 2.01 12.72 -15.30
N HIS A 48 1.09 12.49 -16.24
CA HIS A 48 1.44 12.17 -17.63
C HIS A 48 1.38 13.35 -18.61
N SER A 49 1.21 14.59 -18.13
CA SER A 49 0.99 15.73 -19.02
C SER A 49 2.18 16.68 -19.24
N GLU A 50 3.21 16.75 -18.38
CA GLU A 50 4.29 17.73 -18.59
C GLU A 50 5.69 17.19 -18.24
N GLU A 51 6.33 16.53 -19.20
CA GLU A 51 7.77 16.78 -19.47
C GLU A 51 8.13 16.26 -20.88
N ILE A 52 7.74 17.01 -21.91
CA ILE A 52 8.46 17.00 -23.19
C ILE A 52 9.56 18.08 -23.08
N GLU A 53 10.80 17.61 -22.94
CA GLU A 53 12.05 18.07 -23.57
C GLU A 53 12.44 19.58 -23.50
N VAL A 54 13.48 19.94 -22.72
CA VAL A 54 14.63 20.79 -23.16
C VAL A 54 15.91 20.51 -22.34
N GLU A 55 16.88 19.94 -23.05
CA GLU A 55 18.35 20.09 -23.05
C GLU A 55 19.09 21.02 -22.04
N SER A 56 20.32 20.58 -21.71
CA SER A 56 21.55 21.32 -21.34
C SER A 56 22.10 21.23 -19.90
N ASP A 57 23.40 20.90 -19.85
CA ASP A 57 24.36 21.08 -18.76
C ASP A 57 24.44 20.01 -17.66
N VAL A 58 25.33 19.03 -17.88
CA VAL A 58 26.54 18.75 -17.06
C VAL A 58 27.02 17.32 -17.35
N GLU A 59 28.06 17.17 -18.18
CA GLU A 59 29.26 16.36 -17.85
C GLU A 59 30.37 16.61 -18.88
N ASN A 60 30.91 17.83 -18.89
CA ASN A 60 32.26 18.08 -19.41
C ASN A 60 33.23 18.00 -18.24
N THR A 61 33.70 16.80 -17.91
CA THR A 61 34.96 16.65 -17.18
C THR A 61 35.61 15.31 -17.53
N ASN A 62 36.75 15.41 -18.21
CA ASN A 62 37.75 14.36 -18.44
C ASN A 62 37.30 13.34 -19.51
N ASN A 63 37.94 13.31 -20.69
CA ASN A 63 39.28 12.75 -20.82
C ASN A 63 40.10 13.41 -21.93
N ASN A 64 41.32 13.81 -21.55
CA ASN A 64 42.41 14.22 -22.42
C ASN A 64 42.90 13.08 -23.32
N GLU A 65 43.72 13.48 -24.30
CA GLU A 65 44.46 12.68 -25.29
C GLU A 65 43.58 12.26 -26.48
N HIS A 66 43.81 12.70 -27.72
CA HIS A 66 45.08 12.81 -28.40
C HIS A 66 44.88 13.70 -29.64
N LYS A 67 45.64 14.80 -29.72
CA LYS A 67 45.70 15.69 -30.87
C LYS A 67 46.80 15.18 -31.81
N SER A 68 46.56 15.40 -33.10
CA SER A 68 47.53 15.53 -34.20
C SER A 68 48.25 14.26 -34.65
N ASP A 69 47.82 13.75 -35.82
CA ASP A 69 48.67 13.62 -37.01
C ASP A 69 47.85 13.93 -38.27
#